data_AF-A0A345IMI2-F1
#
_entry.id   AF-A0A345IMI2-F1
#
_cell.length_a   1.000
_cell.length_b   1.000
_cell.length_c   1.000
_cell.angle_alpha   90.00
_cell.angle_beta   90.00
_cell.angle_gamma   90.00
#
_symmetry.space_group_name_H-M   'P 1'
#
loop_
_entity.id
_entity.type
_entity.pdbx_description
1 polymer ?
#
loop_
_entity_poly.entity_id
_entity_poly.type
_entity_poly.pdbx_seq_one_letter_code
_entity_poly.pdbx_strand_id
1 'polypeptide(L)'
;MFNLTVDEAHTFYVGTNGWLVHNTGLCGPSWKAGQDIAHFNKHGDEIANALGLKSYDLATYLDDARMVIKNGTFAPELNAYVQIIGGKGSAKVMMVGLDRATREITTLHVKTVSEIAKKAPSLGWKK
;
A
#
# COMPACT_ATOMS: atom_id res chain seq x y z
N MET A 1 3.94 -0.34 -41.57
CA MET A 1 4.40 -1.50 -40.77
C MET A 1 5.34 -0.94 -39.71
N PHE A 2 5.01 -1.07 -38.42
CA PHE A 2 5.83 -0.52 -37.33
C PHE A 2 6.62 -1.67 -36.70
N ASN A 3 7.95 -1.58 -36.73
CA ASN A 3 8.84 -2.58 -36.14
C ASN A 3 9.18 -2.11 -34.72
N LEU A 4 8.65 -2.80 -33.71
CA LEU A 4 8.92 -2.50 -32.31
C LEU A 4 9.53 -3.75 -31.67
N THR A 5 10.84 -3.74 -31.46
CA THR A 5 11.49 -4.66 -30.51
C THR A 5 11.28 -4.10 -29.11
N VAL A 6 10.56 -4.86 -28.28
CA VAL A 6 10.36 -4.55 -26.86
C VAL A 6 10.84 -5.79 -26.10
N ASP A 7 11.94 -5.67 -25.35
CA ASP A 7 12.58 -6.83 -24.72
C ASP A 7 11.70 -7.51 -23.66
N GLU A 8 10.78 -6.78 -23.02
CA GLU A 8 9.73 -7.35 -22.18
C GLU A 8 8.47 -6.46 -22.20
N ALA A 9 7.45 -6.86 -22.97
CA ALA A 9 6.12 -6.25 -22.91
C ALA A 9 5.08 -7.34 -22.65
N HIS A 10 4.39 -7.28 -21.51
CA HIS A 10 3.43 -8.32 -21.11
C HIS A 10 1.96 -7.92 -21.29
N THR A 11 1.63 -6.66 -21.57
CA THR A 11 0.28 -6.31 -22.06
C THR A 11 0.36 -5.05 -22.92
N PHE A 12 -0.11 -5.14 -24.16
CA PHE A 12 -0.31 -4.01 -25.04
C PHE A 12 -1.79 -3.89 -25.39
N TYR A 13 -2.30 -2.66 -25.45
CA TYR A 13 -3.57 -2.36 -26.10
C TYR A 13 -3.25 -1.50 -27.31
N VAL A 14 -3.49 -2.02 -28.52
CA VAL A 14 -3.32 -1.25 -29.76
C VAL A 14 -4.68 -0.69 -30.15
N GLY A 15 -4.82 0.63 -30.11
CA GLY A 15 -5.97 1.35 -30.63
C GLY A 15 -5.58 2.31 -31.74
N THR A 16 -6.54 2.71 -32.56
CA THR A 16 -6.37 3.61 -33.72
C THR A 16 -5.76 4.98 -33.36
N ASN A 17 -5.81 5.36 -32.08
CA ASN A 17 -5.43 6.69 -31.57
C ASN A 17 -4.12 6.70 -30.77
N GLY A 18 -3.33 5.62 -30.74
CA GLY A 18 -2.00 5.61 -30.13
C GLY A 18 -1.69 4.39 -29.27
N TRP A 19 -0.48 4.40 -28.70
CA TRP A 19 0.08 3.33 -27.89
C TRP A 19 0.11 3.77 -26.43
N LEU A 20 -0.56 3.03 -25.54
CA LEU A 20 -0.36 3.19 -24.11
C LEU A 20 0.68 2.17 -23.66
N VAL A 21 1.93 2.63 -23.51
CA VAL A 21 3.03 1.83 -22.94
C VAL A 21 3.08 2.17 -21.46
N HIS A 22 2.69 1.23 -20.59
CA HIS A 22 2.99 1.38 -19.17
C HIS A 22 4.43 0.87 -18.96
N ASN A 23 5.40 1.77 -18.91
CA ASN A 23 6.76 1.41 -18.53
C ASN A 23 6.72 1.00 -17.04
N THR A 24 7.21 -0.19 -16.70
CA THR A 24 7.14 -0.73 -15.34
C THR A 24 7.99 0.08 -14.36
N GLY A 25 7.36 1.10 -13.77
CA GLY A 25 7.74 1.76 -12.54
C GLY A 25 6.47 1.97 -11.71
N LEU A 26 6.52 1.59 -10.42
CA LEU A 26 5.47 1.73 -9.38
C LEU A 26 4.05 1.94 -9.93
N CYS A 27 3.41 0.88 -10.43
CA CYS A 27 1.97 0.92 -10.67
C CYS A 27 1.24 0.98 -9.31
N GLY A 28 0.91 2.18 -8.86
CA GLY A 28 0.27 2.42 -7.57
C GLY A 28 0.50 3.85 -7.09
N PRO A 29 -0.16 4.28 -6.01
CA PRO A 29 -0.01 5.63 -5.51
C PRO A 29 1.42 5.89 -5.01
N SER A 30 1.96 7.07 -5.33
CA SER A 30 3.20 7.58 -4.74
C SER A 30 2.94 8.15 -3.35
N TRP A 31 3.99 8.25 -2.53
CA TRP A 31 3.91 9.01 -1.28
C TRP A 31 3.70 10.49 -1.55
N LYS A 32 2.82 11.10 -0.76
CA LYS A 32 2.70 12.55 -0.71
C LYS A 32 4.02 13.14 -0.21
N ALA A 33 4.49 14.19 -0.86
CA ALA A 33 5.81 14.75 -0.62
C ALA A 33 6.12 14.92 0.88
N GLY A 34 7.19 14.24 1.34
CA GLY A 34 7.70 14.28 2.71
C GLY A 34 6.90 13.51 3.76
N GLN A 35 5.74 12.93 3.41
CA GLN A 35 4.92 12.16 4.35
C GLN A 35 5.53 10.79 4.67
N ASP A 36 6.27 10.20 3.73
CA ASP A 36 7.03 8.98 3.92
C ASP A 36 7.99 9.08 5.12
N ILE A 37 8.87 10.09 5.10
CA ILE A 37 9.87 10.30 6.14
C ILE A 37 9.21 10.79 7.43
N ALA A 38 8.29 11.75 7.34
CA ALA A 38 7.65 12.33 8.51
C ALA A 38 6.83 11.30 9.30
N HIS A 39 6.10 10.41 8.60
CA HIS A 39 5.31 9.37 9.24
C HIS A 39 6.19 8.26 9.79
N PHE A 40 7.19 7.80 9.02
CA PHE A 40 8.16 6.81 9.48
C PHE A 40 8.87 7.27 10.77
N ASN A 41 9.38 8.49 10.81
CA ASN A 41 10.06 9.03 12.00
C ASN A 41 9.16 9.07 13.24
N LYS A 42 7.84 9.17 13.05
CA LYS A 42 6.87 9.22 14.15
C LYS A 42 6.40 7.83 14.60
N HIS A 43 6.27 6.88 13.68
CA HIS A 43 5.57 5.61 13.92
C HIS A 43 6.39 4.35 13.61
N GLY A 44 7.62 4.47 13.09
CA GLY A 44 8.48 3.34 12.72
C GLY A 44 8.72 2.37 13.88
N ASP A 45 9.04 2.90 15.07
CA ASP A 45 9.27 2.08 16.27
C ASP A 45 7.99 1.38 16.77
N GLU A 46 6.84 2.06 16.68
CA GLU A 46 5.55 1.46 17.04
C GLU A 46 5.20 0.29 16.12
N ILE A 47 5.48 0.45 14.82
CA ILE A 47 5.30 -0.61 13.82
C ILE A 47 6.26 -1.76 14.10
N ALA A 48 7.55 -1.49 14.31
CA ALA A 48 8.55 -2.50 14.64
C ALA A 48 8.10 -3.35 15.84
N ASN A 49 7.68 -2.70 16.92
CA ASN A 49 7.21 -3.39 18.11
C ASN A 49 5.92 -4.22 17.86
N ALA A 50 4.97 -3.69 17.09
CA ALA A 50 3.74 -4.40 16.73
C ALA A 50 4.02 -5.66 15.89
N LEU A 51 5.04 -5.60 15.04
CA LEU A 51 5.51 -6.72 14.22
C LEU A 51 6.46 -7.66 14.98
N GLY A 52 6.96 -7.27 16.15
CA GLY A 52 7.94 -8.04 16.92
C GLY A 52 9.35 -8.00 16.32
N LEU A 53 9.65 -6.97 15.53
CA LEU A 53 10.95 -6.76 14.89
C LEU A 53 11.90 -6.02 15.84
N LYS A 54 13.20 -6.36 15.77
CA LYS A 54 14.25 -5.65 16.52
C LYS A 54 14.61 -4.30 15.88
N SER A 55 14.41 -4.20 14.58
CA SER A 55 14.71 -3.03 13.75
C SER A 55 13.70 -2.96 12.60
N TYR A 56 13.36 -1.75 12.20
CA TYR A 56 12.48 -1.49 11.06
C TYR A 56 12.92 -0.18 10.43
N ASP A 57 13.36 -0.23 9.17
CA ASP A 57 13.93 0.90 8.47
C ASP A 57 12.95 1.51 7.45
N LEU A 58 13.31 2.69 6.94
CA LEU A 58 12.48 3.41 5.97
C LEU A 58 12.30 2.61 4.67
N ALA A 59 13.31 1.87 4.22
CA ALA A 59 13.21 1.08 3.00
C ALA A 59 12.14 -0.02 3.14
N THR A 60 12.17 -0.75 4.26
CA THR A 60 11.18 -1.78 4.59
C THR A 60 9.79 -1.16 4.76
N TYR A 61 9.69 -0.02 5.42
CA TYR A 61 8.43 0.73 5.57
C TYR A 61 7.80 1.10 4.22
N LEU A 62 8.61 1.58 3.27
CA LEU A 62 8.15 1.93 1.93
C LEU A 62 7.72 0.70 1.12
N ASP A 63 8.45 -0.40 1.22
CA ASP A 63 8.13 -1.64 0.52
C ASP A 63 6.89 -2.33 1.09
N ASP A 64 6.70 -2.31 2.40
CA ASP A 64 5.50 -2.77 3.06
C ASP A 64 4.26 -1.99 2.61
N ALA A 65 4.35 -0.66 2.52
CA ALA A 65 3.26 0.15 1.99
C ALA A 65 2.91 -0.23 0.54
N ARG A 66 3.92 -0.45 -0.32
CA ARG A 66 3.71 -0.90 -1.70
C ARG A 66 3.06 -2.28 -1.76
N MET A 67 3.48 -3.20 -0.89
CA MET A 67 2.90 -4.53 -0.79
C MET A 67 1.43 -4.48 -0.42
N VAL A 68 1.05 -3.63 0.55
CA VAL A 68 -0.35 -3.43 0.95
C VAL A 68 -1.18 -2.79 -0.16
N ILE A 69 -0.64 -1.81 -0.88
CA ILE A 69 -1.33 -1.26 -2.07
C ILE A 69 -1.58 -2.35 -3.11
N LYS A 70 -0.60 -3.22 -3.35
CA LYS A 70 -0.67 -4.25 -4.40
C LYS A 70 -1.61 -5.40 -4.06
N ASN A 71 -1.55 -5.89 -2.83
CA ASN A 71 -2.20 -7.14 -2.42
C ASN A 71 -3.38 -6.92 -1.46
N GLY A 72 -3.52 -5.72 -0.91
CA GLY A 72 -4.55 -5.39 0.07
C GLY A 72 -5.93 -5.15 -0.54
N THR A 73 -6.92 -5.06 0.34
CA THR A 73 -8.30 -4.69 -0.02
C THR A 73 -8.53 -3.22 0.28
N PHE A 74 -9.12 -2.47 -0.64
CA PHE A 74 -9.48 -1.08 -0.40
C PHE A 74 -10.74 -1.01 0.49
N ALA A 75 -10.63 -0.31 1.62
CA ALA A 75 -11.72 -0.01 2.54
C ALA A 75 -12.19 1.44 2.36
N PRO A 76 -13.36 1.69 1.72
CA PRO A 76 -13.81 3.04 1.42
C PRO A 76 -14.07 3.90 2.67
N GLU A 77 -14.51 3.30 3.78
CA GLU A 77 -14.77 4.00 5.05
C GLU A 77 -13.49 4.59 5.66
N LEU A 78 -12.34 3.95 5.39
CA LEU A 78 -11.03 4.38 5.87
C LEU A 78 -10.25 5.20 4.84
N ASN A 79 -10.71 5.22 3.59
CA ASN A 79 -9.94 5.69 2.44
C ASN A 79 -8.51 5.09 2.42
N ALA A 80 -8.43 3.78 2.65
CA ALA A 80 -7.17 3.09 2.88
C ALA A 80 -7.18 1.68 2.26
N TYR A 81 -6.00 1.20 1.88
CA TYR A 81 -5.79 -0.23 1.61
C TYR A 81 -5.45 -0.94 2.92
N VAL A 82 -6.02 -2.13 3.13
CA VAL A 82 -5.78 -2.95 4.31
C VAL A 82 -5.35 -4.36 3.92
N GLN A 83 -4.39 -4.90 4.66
CA GLN A 83 -3.93 -6.29 4.50
C GLN A 83 -3.75 -6.92 5.88
N ILE A 84 -4.36 -8.10 6.08
CA ILE A 84 -4.09 -8.90 7.28
C ILE A 84 -2.66 -9.46 7.17
N ILE A 85 -1.89 -9.28 8.24
CA ILE A 85 -0.50 -9.72 8.36
C ILE A 85 -0.29 -10.49 9.66
N GLY A 86 0.81 -11.22 9.72
CA GLY A 86 1.33 -11.72 11.00
C GLY A 86 1.78 -10.56 11.90
N GLY A 87 2.00 -10.85 13.18
CA GLY A 87 2.52 -9.87 14.12
C GLY A 87 2.64 -10.46 15.52
N LYS A 88 3.16 -9.66 16.45
CA LYS A 88 3.38 -10.12 17.82
C LYS A 88 2.05 -10.48 18.50
N GLY A 89 1.96 -11.71 19.00
CA GLY A 89 0.84 -12.27 19.79
C GLY A 89 -0.41 -12.65 19.00
N SER A 90 -0.76 -11.94 17.93
CA SER A 90 -1.95 -12.21 17.11
C SER A 90 -1.84 -11.57 15.73
N ALA A 91 -2.71 -12.00 14.79
CA ALA A 91 -2.85 -11.36 13.49
C ALA A 91 -3.08 -9.84 13.65
N LYS A 92 -2.42 -9.08 12.80
CA LYS A 92 -2.52 -7.62 12.72
C LYS A 92 -2.99 -7.23 11.33
N VAL A 93 -3.27 -5.95 11.15
CA VAL A 93 -3.64 -5.37 9.87
C VAL A 93 -2.69 -4.24 9.58
N MET A 94 -2.03 -4.31 8.44
CA MET A 94 -1.32 -3.18 7.89
C MET A 94 -2.29 -2.35 7.05
N MET A 95 -2.31 -1.04 7.28
CA MET A 95 -3.25 -0.11 6.69
C MET A 95 -2.49 1.06 6.05
N VAL A 96 -2.67 1.26 4.75
CA VAL A 96 -2.10 2.37 3.97
C VAL A 96 -3.17 3.40 3.70
N GLY A 97 -3.09 4.56 4.35
CA GLY A 97 -4.04 5.65 4.18
C GLY A 97 -3.68 6.54 2.97
N LEU A 98 -4.71 7.00 2.25
CA LEU A 98 -4.55 7.82 1.06
C LEU A 98 -5.09 9.25 1.26
N ASP A 99 -4.51 10.20 0.55
CA ASP A 99 -5.10 11.51 0.33
C ASP A 99 -6.40 11.37 -0.48
N ARG A 100 -7.44 12.13 -0.12
CA ARG A 100 -8.75 12.04 -0.78
C ARG A 100 -8.76 12.68 -2.16
N ALA A 101 -7.97 13.73 -2.36
CA ALA A 101 -7.92 14.49 -3.60
C ALA A 101 -6.86 13.93 -4.56
N THR A 102 -5.66 13.69 -4.06
CA THR A 102 -4.51 13.30 -4.92
C THR A 102 -4.31 11.81 -5.03
N ARG A 103 -4.98 11.01 -4.17
CA ARG A 103 -4.81 9.56 -4.03
C ARG A 103 -3.42 9.13 -3.56
N GLU A 104 -2.51 10.05 -3.26
CA GLU A 104 -1.17 9.77 -2.76
C GLU A 104 -1.20 9.08 -1.39
N ILE A 105 -0.18 8.28 -1.08
CA ILE A 105 0.00 7.68 0.23
C ILE A 105 0.35 8.75 1.25
N THR A 106 -0.37 8.77 2.37
CA THR A 106 -0.12 9.70 3.48
C THR A 106 0.35 9.01 4.75
N THR A 107 0.00 7.73 4.95
CA THR A 107 0.28 7.01 6.20
C THR A 107 0.42 5.50 5.98
N LEU A 108 1.20 4.84 6.85
CA LEU A 108 1.21 3.39 7.03
C LEU A 108 1.03 3.09 8.52
N HIS A 109 0.05 2.29 8.90
CA HIS A 109 -0.18 1.90 10.29
C HIS A 109 -0.37 0.40 10.44
N VAL A 110 0.06 -0.14 11.59
CA VAL A 110 -0.32 -1.47 12.04
C VAL A 110 -1.43 -1.33 13.09
N LYS A 111 -2.55 -2.03 12.88
CA LYS A 111 -3.74 -2.06 13.74
C LYS A 111 -4.15 -3.49 14.06
N THR A 112 -5.04 -3.66 15.01
CA THR A 112 -5.67 -4.95 15.26
C THR A 112 -6.80 -5.22 14.26
N VAL A 113 -7.10 -6.49 14.02
CA VAL A 113 -8.23 -6.90 13.16
C VAL A 113 -9.55 -6.34 13.69
N SER A 114 -9.78 -6.38 15.02
CA SER A 114 -11.02 -5.88 15.63
C SER A 114 -11.20 -4.36 15.47
N GLU A 115 -10.13 -3.56 15.54
CA GLU A 115 -10.20 -2.12 15.28
C GLU A 115 -10.61 -1.80 13.84
N ILE A 116 -10.03 -2.51 12.86
CA ILE A 116 -10.35 -2.31 11.46
C ILE A 116 -11.77 -2.80 11.15
N ALA A 117 -12.16 -3.98 11.66
CA ALA A 117 -13.52 -4.51 11.49
C ALA A 117 -14.60 -3.59 12.09
N LYS A 118 -14.28 -2.82 13.14
CA LYS A 118 -15.20 -1.81 13.70
C LYS A 118 -15.33 -0.58 12.82
N LYS A 119 -14.26 -0.15 12.15
CA LYS A 119 -14.23 1.10 11.34
C LYS A 119 -14.59 0.88 9.86
N ALA A 120 -14.36 -0.31 9.34
CA ALA A 120 -14.63 -0.71 7.96
C ALA A 120 -15.47 -1.99 7.94
N PRO A 121 -16.77 -1.91 8.30
CA PRO A 121 -17.66 -3.07 8.29
C PRO A 121 -17.82 -3.69 6.90
N SER A 122 -17.59 -2.95 5.82
CA SER A 122 -17.63 -3.45 4.44
C SER A 122 -16.67 -4.62 4.17
N LEU A 123 -15.61 -4.76 4.96
CA LEU A 123 -14.64 -5.85 4.84
C LEU A 123 -15.20 -7.23 5.24
N GLY A 124 -16.33 -7.28 5.95
CA GLY A 124 -16.96 -8.54 6.38
C GLY A 124 -16.15 -9.31 7.44
N TRP A 125 -15.15 -8.70 8.05
CA TRP A 125 -14.33 -9.33 9.09
C TRP A 125 -15.10 -9.44 10.41
N LYS A 126 -14.99 -10.59 11.08
CA LYS A 126 -15.61 -10.80 12.39
C LYS A 126 -14.85 -10.03 13.47
N LYS A 127 -15.60 -9.43 14.41
CA LYS A 127 -15.08 -8.55 15.46
C LYS A 127 -14.41 -9.30 16.61
#